data_AF-A0A2D6MDI7-F1
#
_entry.id   AF-A0A2D6MDI7-F1
#
_cell.length_a   1.000
_cell.length_b   1.000
_cell.length_c   1.000
_cell.angle_alpha   90.00
_cell.angle_beta   90.00
_cell.angle_gamma   90.00
#
_symmetry.space_group_name_H-M   'P 1'
#
loop_
_entity.id
_entity.type
_entity.pdbx_description
1 polymer ?
#
loop_
_entity_poly.entity_id
_entity_poly.type
_entity_poly.pdbx_seq_one_letter_code
_entity_poly.pdbx_strand_id
1 'polypeptide(L)'
;MANKKKLETFIGKSTCGKPIVNGKLVFKLVDSDGIPFTVIDDIIRENNWGFDIVDFIKAIKHSKNYSMQSCVSMLTGHLERNTRLYSMTINAITHVYSKK
;
A
#
# COMPACT_ATOMS: atom_id res chain seq x y z
N MET A 1 2.72 17.49 14.76
CA MET A 1 2.07 17.73 13.45
C MET A 1 3.04 18.02 12.28
N ALA A 2 4.31 18.42 12.51
CA ALA A 2 5.26 18.73 11.43
C ALA A 2 5.69 17.55 10.52
N ASN A 3 5.67 16.31 11.03
CA ASN A 3 6.11 15.14 10.27
C ASN A 3 5.06 14.60 9.28
N LYS A 4 3.76 14.69 9.59
CA LYS A 4 2.68 14.24 8.68
C LYS A 4 2.67 15.05 7.37
N LYS A 5 2.76 16.38 7.47
CA LYS A 5 2.75 17.28 6.31
C LYS A 5 3.97 17.09 5.38
N LYS A 6 5.13 16.74 5.95
CA LYS A 6 6.34 16.39 5.18
C LYS A 6 6.15 15.07 4.41
N LEU A 7 5.57 14.07 5.07
CA LEU A 7 5.28 12.76 4.46
C LEU A 7 4.25 12.91 3.33
N GLU A 8 3.19 13.67 3.57
CA GLU A 8 2.20 14.02 2.55
C GLU A 8 2.82 14.73 1.34
N THR A 9 3.67 15.73 1.57
CA THR A 9 4.37 16.43 0.48
C THR A 9 5.29 15.48 -0.29
N PHE A 10 5.96 14.56 0.40
CA PHE A 10 6.83 13.57 -0.21
C PHE A 10 6.03 12.59 -1.08
N ILE A 11 4.94 12.04 -0.56
CA ILE A 11 4.03 11.16 -1.31
C ILE A 11 3.43 11.92 -2.49
N GLY A 12 2.94 13.14 -2.30
CA GLY A 12 2.36 13.97 -3.36
C GLY A 12 3.35 14.37 -4.46
N LYS A 13 4.64 14.46 -4.19
CA LYS A 13 5.66 14.65 -5.25
C LYS A 13 5.86 13.41 -6.09
N SER A 14 5.62 12.22 -5.52
CA SER A 14 5.83 10.94 -6.20
C SER A 14 4.69 10.54 -7.13
N THR A 15 3.57 11.28 -7.11
CA THR A 15 2.38 10.95 -7.89
C THR A 15 2.44 11.41 -9.36
N CYS A 16 3.48 12.13 -9.80
CA CYS A 16 3.70 12.56 -11.20
C CYS A 16 2.42 13.07 -11.93
N GLY A 17 1.53 13.77 -11.21
CA GLY A 17 0.28 14.31 -11.77
C GLY A 17 -0.89 13.32 -11.89
N LYS A 18 -0.75 12.07 -11.47
CA LYS A 18 -1.84 11.07 -11.38
C LYS A 18 -2.20 10.81 -9.93
N PRO A 19 -3.45 10.62 -9.53
CA PRO A 19 -3.83 10.34 -8.14
C PRO A 19 -3.47 8.90 -7.70
N ILE A 20 -2.38 8.32 -8.20
CA ILE A 20 -1.95 6.94 -7.91
C ILE A 20 -0.48 6.98 -7.48
N VAL A 21 -0.24 6.62 -6.23
CA VAL A 21 1.10 6.48 -5.65
C VAL A 21 1.73 5.16 -6.10
N ASN A 22 3.04 5.16 -6.34
CA ASN A 22 3.77 3.95 -6.68
C ASN A 22 3.77 2.95 -5.50
N GLY A 23 3.30 1.71 -5.73
CA GLY A 23 3.24 0.67 -4.71
C GLY A 23 4.60 0.30 -4.09
N LYS A 24 5.69 0.34 -4.86
CA LYS A 24 7.04 0.10 -4.34
C LYS A 24 7.46 1.18 -3.36
N LEU A 25 7.03 2.43 -3.60
CA LEU A 25 7.30 3.53 -2.68
C LEU A 25 6.53 3.34 -1.38
N VAL A 26 5.24 2.99 -1.46
CA VAL A 26 4.41 2.69 -0.28
C VAL A 26 5.06 1.58 0.54
N PHE A 27 5.55 0.51 -0.10
CA PHE A 27 6.25 -0.56 0.60
C PHE A 27 7.56 -0.09 1.23
N LYS A 28 8.37 0.71 0.52
CA LYS A 28 9.62 1.25 1.05
C LYS A 28 9.42 2.08 2.32
N LEU A 29 8.37 2.92 2.35
CA LEU A 29 8.04 3.71 3.53
C LEU A 29 7.72 2.83 4.76
N VAL A 30 7.10 1.66 4.53
CA VAL A 30 6.82 0.68 5.58
C VAL A 30 8.08 -0.09 6.00
N ASP A 31 8.80 -0.65 5.04
CA ASP A 31 9.93 -1.56 5.29
C ASP A 31 11.19 -0.83 5.71
N SER A 32 11.58 0.24 5.01
CA SER A 32 12.84 0.96 5.26
C SER A 32 12.68 2.10 6.25
N ASP A 33 11.59 2.87 6.15
CA ASP A 33 11.40 4.07 6.96
C ASP A 33 10.58 3.79 8.23
N GLY A 34 10.11 2.55 8.42
CA GLY A 34 9.38 2.10 9.61
C GLY A 34 8.03 2.78 9.81
N ILE A 35 7.48 3.41 8.78
CA ILE A 35 6.25 4.17 8.87
C ILE A 35 5.08 3.18 8.88
N PRO A 36 4.18 3.24 9.87
CA PRO A 36 3.01 2.36 9.90
C PRO A 36 2.17 2.52 8.63
N PHE A 37 1.80 1.38 8.02
CA PHE A 37 0.99 1.39 6.80
C PHE A 37 -0.32 2.18 6.96
N THR A 38 -0.94 2.13 8.14
CA THR A 38 -2.15 2.90 8.47
C THR A 38 -1.97 4.41 8.32
N VAL A 39 -0.80 4.95 8.70
CA VAL A 39 -0.50 6.38 8.54
C VAL A 39 -0.37 6.76 7.07
N ILE A 40 0.24 5.88 6.27
CA ILE A 40 0.39 6.09 4.83
C ILE A 40 -0.98 6.01 4.15
N ASP A 41 -1.79 5.02 4.53
CA ASP A 41 -3.17 4.84 4.05
C ASP A 41 -4.03 6.08 4.36
N ASP A 42 -4.01 6.57 5.59
CA ASP A 42 -4.75 7.77 5.98
C ASP A 42 -4.35 8.98 5.11
N ILE A 43 -3.06 9.19 4.85
CA ILE A 43 -2.60 10.30 3.99
C ILE A 43 -3.08 10.13 2.54
N ILE A 44 -2.94 8.93 1.98
CA ILE A 44 -3.38 8.61 0.61
C ILE A 44 -4.88 8.88 0.49
N ARG A 45 -5.67 8.43 1.46
CA ARG A 45 -7.13 8.61 1.47
C ARG A 45 -7.57 10.06 1.69
N GLU A 46 -6.99 10.75 2.67
CA GLU A 46 -7.29 12.17 2.95
C GLU A 46 -7.09 13.06 1.71
N ASN A 47 -6.16 12.67 0.83
CA ASN A 47 -5.86 13.36 -0.42
C ASN A 47 -6.62 12.82 -1.65
N ASN A 48 -7.56 11.88 -1.47
CA ASN A 48 -8.25 11.18 -2.56
C ASN A 48 -7.31 10.53 -3.58
N TRP A 49 -6.17 10.02 -3.11
CA TRP A 49 -5.26 9.22 -3.91
C TRP A 49 -5.57 7.73 -3.74
N GLY A 50 -5.08 6.93 -4.68
CA GLY A 50 -4.89 5.49 -4.53
C GLY A 50 -3.40 5.17 -4.59
N PHE A 51 -3.07 3.88 -4.55
CA PHE A 51 -1.72 3.41 -4.85
C PHE A 51 -1.77 2.12 -5.67
N ASP A 52 -0.67 1.81 -6.35
CA ASP A 52 -0.54 0.59 -7.13
C ASP A 52 -0.36 -0.63 -6.21
N ILE A 53 -1.47 -1.31 -5.93
CA ILE A 53 -1.48 -2.51 -5.08
C ILE A 53 -0.64 -3.64 -5.68
N VAL A 54 -0.60 -3.77 -7.01
CA VAL A 54 0.15 -4.85 -7.68
C VAL A 54 1.65 -4.66 -7.46
N ASP A 55 2.15 -3.44 -7.65
CA ASP A 55 3.56 -3.14 -7.43
C ASP A 55 3.96 -3.19 -5.96
N PHE A 56 3.04 -2.86 -5.04
CA PHE A 56 3.24 -3.06 -3.59
C PHE A 56 3.42 -4.55 -3.24
N ILE A 57 2.56 -5.42 -3.77
CA ILE A 57 2.63 -6.88 -3.51
C ILE A 57 3.89 -7.49 -4.12
N LYS A 58 4.27 -7.08 -5.33
CA LYS A 58 5.55 -7.50 -5.93
C LYS A 58 6.71 -7.10 -5.02
N ALA A 59 6.73 -5.87 -4.50
CA ALA A 59 7.77 -5.40 -3.60
C ALA A 59 7.85 -6.25 -2.32
N ILE A 60 6.71 -6.61 -1.73
CA ILE A 60 6.66 -7.51 -0.57
C ILE A 60 7.22 -8.89 -0.91
N LYS A 61 6.83 -9.48 -2.04
CA LYS A 61 7.33 -10.79 -2.47
C LYS A 61 8.85 -10.82 -2.62
N HIS A 62 9.46 -9.69 -2.99
CA HIS A 62 10.92 -9.57 -3.10
C HIS A 62 11.60 -9.21 -1.77
N SER A 63 10.84 -8.86 -0.73
CA SER A 63 11.36 -8.60 0.61
C SER A 63 11.59 -9.90 1.38
N LYS A 64 12.63 -9.92 2.21
CA LYS A 64 12.89 -11.02 3.16
C LYS A 64 12.22 -10.79 4.52
N ASN A 65 11.73 -9.58 4.79
CA ASN A 65 11.21 -9.17 6.09
C ASN A 65 9.68 -9.34 6.22
N TYR A 66 8.98 -9.44 5.09
CA TYR A 66 7.52 -9.47 5.05
C TYR A 66 7.02 -10.73 4.37
N SER A 67 6.09 -11.40 5.05
CA SER A 67 5.36 -12.53 4.47
C SER A 67 4.18 -12.05 3.62
N MET A 68 3.69 -12.90 2.72
CA MET A 68 2.43 -12.62 2.02
C MET A 68 1.24 -12.50 3.00
N GLN A 69 1.29 -13.19 4.14
CA GLN A 69 0.27 -13.05 5.19
C GLN A 69 0.25 -11.63 5.77
N SER A 70 1.43 -11.06 6.01
CA SER A 70 1.59 -9.68 6.49
C SER A 70 1.01 -8.67 5.49
N CYS A 71 1.24 -8.91 4.19
CA CYS A 71 0.64 -8.13 3.11
C CYS A 71 -0.89 -8.16 3.15
N VAL A 72 -1.48 -9.36 3.26
CA VAL A 72 -2.93 -9.54 3.33
C VAL A 72 -3.49 -8.78 4.54
N SER A 73 -2.90 -8.91 5.72
CA SER A 73 -3.36 -8.18 6.91
C SER A 73 -3.31 -6.65 6.74
N MET A 74 -2.25 -6.12 6.11
CA MET A 74 -2.14 -4.68 5.82
C MET A 74 -3.22 -4.22 4.84
N LEU A 75 -3.40 -4.96 3.74
CA LEU A 75 -4.37 -4.63 2.71
C LEU A 75 -5.81 -4.84 3.16
N THR A 76 -6.07 -5.79 4.06
CA THR A 76 -7.42 -6.05 4.58
C THR A 76 -7.98 -4.81 5.28
N GLY A 77 -7.21 -4.15 6.16
CA GLY A 77 -7.65 -2.92 6.82
C GLY A 77 -7.92 -1.76 5.86
N HIS A 78 -7.17 -1.68 4.76
CA HIS A 78 -7.36 -0.68 3.70
C HIS A 78 -8.61 -0.96 2.85
N LEU A 79 -8.80 -2.23 2.47
CA LEU A 79 -9.84 -2.66 1.55
C LEU A 79 -11.20 -2.85 2.25
N GLU A 80 -11.28 -3.22 3.54
CA GLU A 80 -12.56 -3.38 4.25
C GLU A 80 -13.36 -2.07 4.26
N ARG A 81 -12.62 -0.96 4.25
CA ARG A 81 -13.17 0.40 4.15
C ARG A 81 -13.54 0.79 2.71
N ASN A 82 -13.37 -0.10 1.73
CA ASN A 82 -13.67 0.02 0.30
C ASN A 82 -14.28 -1.32 -0.23
N THR A 83 -15.42 -1.70 0.33
CA THR A 83 -16.03 -3.05 0.33
C THR A 83 -16.16 -3.73 -1.03
N ARG A 84 -16.25 -2.97 -2.14
CA ARG A 84 -16.51 -3.51 -3.48
C ARG A 84 -15.25 -4.01 -4.21
N LEU A 85 -14.06 -3.49 -3.86
CA LEU A 85 -12.78 -3.92 -4.42
C LEU A 85 -12.12 -5.03 -3.57
N TYR A 86 -12.51 -5.13 -2.29
CA TYR A 86 -11.97 -6.08 -1.31
C TYR A 86 -11.92 -7.53 -1.79
N SER A 87 -13.07 -8.10 -2.15
CA SER A 87 -13.19 -9.52 -2.44
C SER A 87 -12.49 -9.92 -3.74
N MET A 88 -12.52 -9.08 -4.77
CA MET A 88 -11.87 -9.35 -6.06
C MET A 88 -10.35 -9.23 -5.95
N THR A 89 -9.85 -8.20 -5.25
CA THR A 89 -8.41 -7.99 -5.08
C THR A 89 -7.80 -9.06 -4.18
N ILE A 90 -8.40 -9.38 -3.02
CA ILE A 90 -7.90 -10.44 -2.15
C ILE A 90 -7.95 -11.81 -2.84
N ASN A 91 -9.07 -12.18 -3.48
CA ASN A 91 -9.15 -13.46 -4.18
C ASN A 91 -8.15 -13.56 -5.34
N ALA A 92 -7.92 -12.48 -6.10
CA ALA A 92 -6.91 -12.47 -7.15
C ALA A 92 -5.50 -12.63 -6.57
N ILE A 93 -5.18 -11.97 -5.45
CA ILE A 93 -3.88 -12.09 -4.78
C ILE A 93 -3.69 -13.52 -4.25
N THR A 94 -4.66 -14.05 -3.52
CA THR A 94 -4.59 -15.42 -3.00
C THR A 94 -4.49 -16.43 -4.14
N HIS A 95 -5.30 -16.30 -5.20
CA HIS A 95 -5.34 -17.29 -6.28
C HIS A 95 -4.14 -17.24 -7.24
N VAL A 96 -3.60 -16.04 -7.52
CA VAL A 96 -2.38 -15.89 -8.36
C VAL A 96 -1.15 -16.40 -7.63
N TYR A 97 -1.10 -16.30 -6.31
CA TYR A 97 0.09 -16.62 -5.52
C TYR A 97 0.01 -17.94 -4.74
N SER A 98 -1.16 -18.61 -4.68
CA SER A 98 -1.31 -19.98 -4.15
C SER A 98 -1.08 -21.09 -5.17
N LYS A 99 -0.97 -20.78 -6.48
CA LYS A 99 -0.54 -21.78 -7.48
C LYS A 99 0.99 -21.93 -7.43
N LYS A 100 1.45 -22.81 -6.54
CA LYS A 100 2.73 -23.51 -6.66
C LYS A 100 2.57 -24.72 -7.57
#